data_AF-A0A0F2QNE7-F1
#
_entry.id   AF-A0A0F2QNE7-F1
#
_cell.length_a   1.000
_cell.length_b   1.000
_cell.length_c   1.000
_cell.angle_alpha   90.00
_cell.angle_beta   90.00
_cell.angle_gamma   90.00
#
_symmetry.space_group_name_H-M   'P 1'
#
loop_
_entity.id
_entity.type
_entity.pdbx_description
1 polymer ?
#
loop_
_entity_poly.entity_id
_entity_poly.type
_entity_poly.pdbx_seq_one_letter_code
_entity_poly.pdbx_strand_id
1 'polypeptide(L)'
;MRFTERFRPFVCPGDVISCEAGPFTVLAQVVADDCPDAPDQRQDGFWPSLYIDAPGFIGPGNNFRQRFAEAQAKAEAVMDGWRKGDWFYCGIVLSVSLEGVDLARTGAALFGIEANYPGTDNSYLTDVANELLPESMAVARETLVRLAAQAQAMEGA
;
A
#
# COMPACT_ATOMS: atom_id res chain seq x y z
N MET A 1 5.27 -18.53 5.89
CA MET A 1 4.11 -17.75 6.38
C MET A 1 3.69 -16.81 5.27
N ARG A 2 2.39 -16.67 5.04
CA ARG A 2 1.83 -15.76 4.04
C ARG A 2 0.37 -15.48 4.36
N PHE A 3 -0.14 -14.33 3.96
CA PHE A 3 -1.57 -14.04 3.92
C PHE A 3 -2.24 -14.92 2.87
N THR A 4 -3.25 -15.69 3.31
CA THR A 4 -4.10 -16.51 2.42
C THR A 4 -5.43 -15.84 2.13
N GLU A 5 -5.93 -15.05 3.07
CA GLU A 5 -6.97 -14.07 2.82
C GLU A 5 -6.40 -12.95 1.95
N ARG A 6 -7.24 -12.41 1.07
CA ARG A 6 -6.89 -11.30 0.19
C ARG A 6 -7.75 -10.10 0.55
N PHE A 7 -7.19 -8.91 0.33
CA PHE A 7 -8.01 -7.71 0.27
C PHE A 7 -9.10 -7.87 -0.79
N ARG A 8 -10.26 -7.28 -0.51
CA ARG A 8 -11.40 -7.31 -1.43
C ARG A 8 -11.10 -6.48 -2.68
N PRO A 9 -11.81 -6.73 -3.80
CA PRO A 9 -11.68 -5.92 -5.00
C PRO A 9 -11.91 -4.42 -4.80
N PHE A 10 -12.66 -4.05 -3.77
CA PHE A 10 -12.83 -2.68 -3.30
C PHE A 10 -12.49 -2.62 -1.82
N VAL A 11 -11.60 -1.70 -1.43
CA VAL A 11 -11.14 -1.51 -0.05
C VAL A 11 -11.39 -0.10 0.45
N CYS A 12 -11.53 0.02 1.76
CA CYS A 12 -11.59 1.27 2.49
C CYS A 12 -10.40 1.39 3.45
N PRO A 13 -10.00 2.62 3.84
CA PRO A 13 -9.10 2.80 4.97
C PRO A 13 -9.64 2.09 6.22
N GLY A 14 -8.76 1.34 6.87
CA GLY A 14 -9.10 0.53 8.03
C GLY A 14 -9.42 -0.92 7.73
N ASP A 15 -9.59 -1.32 6.46
CA ASP A 15 -9.75 -2.73 6.09
C ASP A 15 -8.51 -3.53 6.49
N VAL A 16 -8.73 -4.75 7.02
CA VAL A 16 -7.69 -5.61 7.56
C VAL A 16 -7.81 -7.03 7.00
N ILE A 17 -6.67 -7.64 6.72
CA ILE A 17 -6.55 -9.09 6.58
C ILE A 17 -5.59 -9.64 7.64
N SER A 18 -5.75 -10.90 8.01
CA SER A 18 -4.94 -11.53 9.05
C SER A 18 -4.15 -12.73 8.52
N CYS A 19 -3.01 -13.02 9.16
CA CYS A 19 -2.36 -14.31 9.02
C CYS A 19 -1.71 -14.76 10.33
N GLU A 20 -1.66 -16.07 10.53
CA GLU A 20 -0.97 -16.69 11.65
C GLU A 20 0.46 -17.08 11.27
N ALA A 21 1.41 -16.74 12.13
CA ALA A 21 2.85 -16.95 11.93
C ALA A 21 3.46 -17.72 13.11
N GLY A 22 2.96 -18.93 13.36
CA GLY A 22 3.30 -19.69 14.56
C GLY A 22 2.45 -19.21 15.73
N PRO A 23 3.02 -18.70 16.83
CA PRO A 23 2.24 -18.15 17.94
C PRO A 23 1.85 -16.68 17.74
N PHE A 24 2.33 -16.04 16.66
CA PHE A 24 2.07 -14.63 16.39
C PHE A 24 0.88 -14.46 15.46
N THR A 25 0.02 -13.50 15.77
CA THR A 25 -1.01 -12.99 14.86
C THR A 25 -0.46 -11.74 14.17
N VAL A 26 -0.52 -11.73 12.83
CA VAL A 26 -0.11 -10.58 12.01
C VAL A 26 -1.34 -10.02 11.32
N LEU A 27 -1.54 -8.71 11.44
CA LEU A 27 -2.58 -7.98 10.72
C LEU A 27 -1.92 -7.09 9.68
N ALA A 28 -2.43 -7.10 8.46
CA ALA A 28 -2.11 -6.10 7.43
C ALA A 28 -3.32 -5.20 7.26
N GLN A 29 -3.12 -3.89 7.45
CA GLN A 29 -4.17 -2.88 7.40
C GLN A 29 -3.95 -1.91 6.23
N VAL A 30 -5.03 -1.57 5.53
CA VAL A 30 -5.04 -0.44 4.59
C VAL A 30 -5.12 0.86 5.38
N VAL A 31 -4.12 1.73 5.24
CA VAL A 31 -4.07 3.04 5.88
C VAL A 31 -4.07 4.10 4.80
N ALA A 32 -4.89 5.15 4.92
CA ALA A 32 -4.86 6.25 3.95
C ALA A 32 -3.49 6.95 3.97
N ASP A 33 -2.96 7.27 2.79
CA ASP A 33 -1.76 8.09 2.65
C ASP A 33 -2.10 9.53 3.06
N ASP A 34 -1.23 10.15 3.84
CA ASP A 34 -1.43 11.50 4.40
C ASP A 34 -0.84 12.61 3.54
N CYS A 35 -0.12 12.28 2.47
CA CYS A 35 0.39 13.27 1.54
C CYS A 35 -0.76 13.83 0.67
N PRO A 36 -0.96 15.16 0.64
CA PRO A 36 -2.11 15.78 -0.01
C PRO A 36 -1.97 15.90 -1.53
N ASP A 37 -0.81 15.54 -2.09
CA ASP A 37 -0.50 15.73 -3.50
C ASP A 37 -1.42 14.87 -4.38
N ALA A 38 -2.03 15.52 -5.36
CA ALA A 38 -2.87 14.89 -6.36
C ALA A 38 -2.03 14.01 -7.33
N PRO A 39 -2.67 13.10 -8.09
CA PRO A 39 -1.96 12.18 -8.98
C PRO A 39 -1.06 12.91 -10.01
N ASP A 40 -1.52 14.04 -10.55
CA ASP A 40 -0.75 14.84 -11.50
C ASP A 40 0.41 15.63 -10.89
N GLN A 41 0.48 15.71 -9.56
CA GLN A 41 1.60 16.27 -8.82
C GLN A 41 2.62 15.19 -8.43
N ARG A 42 2.17 13.94 -8.24
CA ARG A 42 3.02 12.80 -7.85
C ARG A 42 3.62 12.03 -9.03
N GLN A 43 2.94 12.04 -10.18
CA GLN A 43 3.28 11.19 -11.31
C GLN A 43 3.69 12.05 -12.52
N ASP A 44 4.99 12.05 -12.81
CA ASP A 44 5.53 12.67 -14.02
C ASP A 44 4.88 12.05 -15.27
N GLY A 45 4.34 12.91 -16.13
CA GLY A 45 3.69 12.47 -17.36
C GLY A 45 2.27 11.94 -17.17
N PHE A 46 1.67 12.15 -16.00
CA PHE A 46 0.25 11.88 -15.76
C PHE A 46 -0.64 12.47 -16.88
N TRP A 47 -0.41 13.76 -17.19
CA TRP A 47 -1.08 14.41 -18.31
C TRP A 47 -0.35 14.09 -19.62
N PRO A 48 -1.06 13.59 -20.64
CA PRO A 48 -0.45 13.32 -21.92
C PRO A 48 -0.03 14.62 -22.61
N SER A 49 0.96 14.52 -23.49
CA SER A 49 1.52 15.66 -24.21
C SER A 49 1.86 15.30 -25.65
N LEU A 50 1.78 16.30 -26.53
CA LEU A 50 2.25 16.22 -27.91
C LEU A 50 3.69 16.72 -28.08
N TYR A 51 4.29 17.25 -27.03
CA TYR A 51 5.64 17.84 -27.06
C TYR A 51 6.68 16.81 -26.64
N ILE A 52 7.72 16.64 -27.46
CA ILE A 52 8.73 15.59 -27.29
C ILE A 52 9.51 15.69 -25.96
N ASP A 53 9.71 16.90 -25.46
CA ASP A 53 10.46 17.15 -24.22
C ASP A 53 9.56 17.14 -22.97
N ALA A 54 8.25 16.91 -23.13
CA ALA A 54 7.34 16.83 -22.01
C ALA A 54 7.29 15.39 -21.47
N PRO A 55 7.25 15.18 -20.14
CA PRO A 55 7.20 13.84 -19.54
C PRO A 55 6.05 12.96 -20.05
N GLY A 56 4.89 13.56 -20.35
CA GLY A 56 3.72 12.85 -20.87
C GLY A 56 3.72 12.63 -22.39
N PHE A 57 4.85 12.79 -23.08
CA PHE A 57 4.90 12.68 -24.54
C PHE A 57 4.36 11.33 -25.02
N ILE A 58 3.27 11.35 -25.80
CA ILE A 58 2.57 10.14 -26.28
C ILE A 58 3.35 9.34 -27.35
N GLY A 59 4.57 9.78 -27.68
CA GLY A 59 5.43 9.15 -28.67
C GLY A 59 5.08 9.50 -30.13
N PRO A 60 6.07 9.35 -31.04
CA PRO A 60 5.89 9.63 -32.45
C PRO A 60 4.95 8.59 -33.12
N GLY A 61 4.53 8.87 -34.35
CA GLY A 61 3.78 7.92 -35.18
C GLY A 61 2.40 8.42 -35.63
N ASN A 62 1.77 7.63 -36.50
CA ASN A 62 0.47 7.96 -37.10
C ASN A 62 -0.63 8.10 -36.04
N ASN A 63 -1.71 8.81 -36.40
CA ASN A 63 -2.90 9.01 -35.57
C ASN A 63 -2.60 9.64 -34.19
N PHE A 64 -1.51 10.40 -34.05
CA PHE A 64 -1.09 10.98 -32.77
C PHE A 64 -2.19 11.83 -32.11
N ARG A 65 -3.02 12.53 -32.88
CA ARG A 65 -4.16 13.30 -32.35
C ARG A 65 -5.21 12.41 -31.70
N GLN A 66 -5.51 11.26 -32.30
CA GLN A 66 -6.45 10.30 -31.74
C GLN A 66 -5.87 9.66 -30.48
N ARG A 67 -4.61 9.19 -30.54
CA ARG A 67 -3.90 8.63 -29.37
C ARG A 67 -3.84 9.61 -28.21
N PHE A 68 -3.59 10.89 -28.50
CA PHE A 68 -3.62 11.96 -27.52
C PHE A 68 -5.02 12.13 -26.90
N ALA A 69 -6.07 12.20 -27.72
CA ALA A 69 -7.43 12.34 -27.21
C ALA A 69 -7.86 11.14 -26.34
N GLU A 70 -7.47 9.92 -26.72
CA GLU A 70 -7.72 8.71 -25.93
C GLU A 70 -6.95 8.72 -24.61
N ALA A 71 -5.67 9.13 -24.62
CA ALA A 71 -4.87 9.26 -23.40
C ALA A 71 -5.41 10.37 -22.49
N GLN A 72 -5.84 11.50 -23.07
CA GLN A 72 -6.41 12.63 -22.34
C GLN A 72 -7.68 12.22 -21.61
N ALA A 73 -8.61 11.55 -22.31
CA ALA A 73 -9.85 11.06 -21.71
C ALA A 73 -9.60 10.04 -20.58
N LYS A 74 -8.57 9.19 -20.71
CA LYS A 74 -8.17 8.26 -19.64
C LYS A 74 -7.63 8.99 -18.42
N ALA A 75 -6.69 9.93 -18.60
CA ALA A 75 -6.12 10.72 -17.51
C ALA A 75 -7.21 11.54 -16.79
N GLU A 76 -8.14 12.13 -17.54
CA GLU A 76 -9.29 12.85 -16.99
C GLU A 76 -10.19 11.94 -16.15
N ALA A 77 -10.50 10.73 -16.63
CA ALA A 77 -11.30 9.77 -15.88
C ALA A 77 -10.60 9.30 -14.59
N VAL A 78 -9.29 9.09 -14.62
CA VAL A 78 -8.49 8.77 -13.43
C VAL A 78 -8.54 9.91 -12.41
N MET A 79 -8.33 11.16 -12.84
CA MET A 79 -8.44 12.31 -11.93
C MET A 79 -9.84 12.51 -11.37
N ASP A 80 -10.87 12.31 -12.19
CA ASP A 80 -12.25 12.45 -11.76
C ASP A 80 -12.60 11.41 -10.68
N GLY A 81 -12.18 10.15 -10.86
CA GLY A 81 -12.32 9.11 -9.84
C GLY A 81 -11.57 9.45 -8.54
N TRP A 82 -10.36 9.99 -8.64
CA TRP A 82 -9.59 10.43 -7.47
C TRP A 82 -10.31 11.54 -6.71
N ARG A 83 -10.79 12.57 -7.43
CA ARG A 83 -11.53 13.71 -6.84
C ARG A 83 -12.82 13.29 -6.16
N LYS A 84 -13.45 12.21 -6.63
CA LYS A 84 -14.66 11.62 -6.03
C LYS A 84 -14.36 10.71 -4.84
N GLY A 85 -13.10 10.32 -4.64
CA GLY A 85 -12.70 9.34 -3.66
C GLY A 85 -12.99 7.89 -4.07
N ASP A 86 -13.19 7.64 -5.37
CA ASP A 86 -13.39 6.29 -5.91
C ASP A 86 -12.11 5.44 -5.79
N TRP A 87 -10.95 6.10 -5.79
CA TRP A 87 -9.64 5.52 -5.54
C TRP A 87 -8.75 6.52 -4.79
N PHE A 88 -7.73 6.03 -4.08
CA PHE A 88 -6.87 6.86 -3.23
C PHE A 88 -5.47 6.25 -3.07
N TYR A 89 -4.48 7.07 -2.71
CA TYR A 89 -3.18 6.55 -2.27
C TYR A 89 -3.30 6.03 -0.83
N CYS A 90 -2.70 4.88 -0.57
CA CYS A 90 -2.71 4.22 0.72
C CYS A 90 -1.32 3.68 1.07
N GLY A 91 -1.22 3.15 2.28
CA GLY A 91 -0.18 2.23 2.66
C GLY A 91 -0.74 0.93 3.22
N ILE A 92 0.08 -0.12 3.14
CA ILE A 92 -0.14 -1.36 3.85
C ILE A 92 0.76 -1.38 5.07
N VAL A 93 0.16 -1.43 6.26
CA VAL A 93 0.86 -1.41 7.54
C VAL A 93 0.66 -2.74 8.23
N LEU A 94 1.77 -3.38 8.62
CA LEU A 94 1.73 -4.65 9.34
C LEU A 94 1.92 -4.42 10.84
N SER A 95 1.01 -4.96 11.63
CA SER A 95 1.14 -5.07 13.09
C SER A 95 1.26 -6.54 13.50
N VAL A 96 2.01 -6.81 14.56
CA VAL A 96 2.24 -8.16 15.09
C VAL A 96 1.92 -8.21 16.58
N SER A 97 1.13 -9.20 16.98
CA SER A 97 0.79 -9.47 18.37
C SER A 97 1.08 -10.92 18.75
N LEU A 98 1.20 -11.16 20.05
CA LEU A 98 1.33 -12.48 20.67
C LEU A 98 0.33 -12.56 21.81
N GLU A 99 -0.61 -13.52 21.75
CA GLU A 99 -1.68 -13.69 22.75
C GLU A 99 -2.45 -12.38 23.07
N GLY A 100 -2.69 -11.56 22.05
CA GLY A 100 -3.39 -10.28 22.18
C GLY A 100 -2.52 -9.11 22.69
N VAL A 101 -1.23 -9.35 22.96
CA VAL A 101 -0.27 -8.29 23.31
C VAL A 101 0.42 -7.78 22.05
N ASP A 102 0.30 -6.48 21.79
CA ASP A 102 1.01 -5.81 20.69
C ASP A 102 2.52 -5.88 20.90
N LEU A 103 3.23 -6.60 20.03
CA LEU A 103 4.69 -6.60 20.01
C LEU A 103 5.23 -5.53 19.06
N ALA A 104 4.52 -5.27 17.96
CA ALA A 104 4.82 -4.20 17.03
C ALA A 104 3.53 -3.63 16.45
N ARG A 105 3.21 -2.36 16.76
CA ARG A 105 2.06 -1.66 16.15
C ARG A 105 2.29 -1.31 14.67
N THR A 106 3.55 -1.13 14.31
CA THR A 106 4.03 -0.92 12.95
C THR A 106 5.35 -1.67 12.81
N GLY A 107 5.28 -2.94 12.44
CA GLY A 107 6.46 -3.78 12.22
C GLY A 107 7.12 -3.51 10.87
N ALA A 108 6.32 -3.25 9.83
CA ALA A 108 6.77 -2.83 8.51
C ALA A 108 5.61 -2.11 7.79
N ALA A 109 5.92 -1.22 6.86
CA ALA A 109 4.92 -0.51 6.08
C ALA A 109 5.45 -0.07 4.72
N LEU A 110 4.56 -0.01 3.72
CA LEU A 110 4.80 0.63 2.42
C LEU A 110 3.65 1.59 2.12
N PHE A 111 3.96 2.83 1.75
CA PHE A 111 3.01 3.90 1.42
C PHE A 111 3.20 4.37 -0.03
N GLY A 112 2.29 5.20 -0.52
CA GLY A 112 2.34 5.77 -1.88
C GLY A 112 1.86 4.82 -2.96
N ILE A 113 1.06 3.80 -2.60
CA ILE A 113 0.48 2.83 -3.53
C ILE A 113 -1.03 3.07 -3.68
N GLU A 114 -1.63 2.66 -4.79
CA GLU A 114 -3.02 3.00 -5.15
C GLU A 114 -4.07 1.96 -4.71
N ALA A 115 -4.99 2.32 -3.83
CA ALA A 115 -6.19 1.54 -3.55
C ALA A 115 -7.33 1.89 -4.52
N ASN A 116 -8.01 0.86 -5.04
CA ASN A 116 -9.16 0.93 -5.95
C ASN A 116 -8.85 1.59 -7.31
N TYR A 117 -7.59 1.60 -7.75
CA TYR A 117 -7.21 2.26 -8.99
C TYR A 117 -8.04 1.72 -10.19
N PRO A 118 -8.50 2.56 -11.12
CA PRO A 118 -9.38 2.14 -12.19
C PRO A 118 -8.84 0.94 -13.00
N GLY A 119 -9.66 -0.11 -13.11
CA GLY A 119 -9.31 -1.33 -13.84
C GLY A 119 -8.45 -2.33 -13.06
N THR A 120 -8.20 -2.08 -11.78
CA THR A 120 -7.51 -3.02 -10.87
C THR A 120 -8.49 -3.73 -9.92
N ASP A 121 -8.04 -4.79 -9.26
CA ASP A 121 -8.81 -5.56 -8.28
C ASP A 121 -8.16 -5.56 -6.88
N ASN A 122 -7.20 -4.65 -6.65
CA ASN A 122 -6.40 -4.55 -5.42
C ASN A 122 -5.64 -5.82 -5.00
N SER A 123 -5.54 -6.84 -5.86
CA SER A 123 -4.86 -8.09 -5.51
C SER A 123 -3.41 -7.86 -5.04
N TYR A 124 -2.72 -6.90 -5.68
CA TYR A 124 -1.34 -6.54 -5.39
C TYR A 124 -1.14 -5.97 -3.96
N LEU A 125 -2.17 -5.42 -3.30
CA LEU A 125 -2.08 -4.99 -1.89
C LEU A 125 -1.77 -6.16 -0.96
N THR A 126 -2.27 -7.35 -1.30
CA THR A 126 -1.96 -8.58 -0.55
C THR A 126 -0.53 -9.05 -0.86
N ASP A 127 -0.03 -8.83 -2.07
CA ASP A 127 1.35 -9.14 -2.43
C ASP A 127 2.32 -8.24 -1.64
N VAL A 128 2.04 -6.93 -1.55
CA VAL A 128 2.78 -5.99 -0.68
C VAL A 128 2.77 -6.47 0.77
N ALA A 129 1.61 -6.88 1.31
CA ALA A 129 1.54 -7.42 2.67
C ALA A 129 2.44 -8.65 2.87
N ASN A 130 2.51 -9.54 1.88
CA ASN A 130 3.37 -10.71 1.92
C ASN A 130 4.87 -10.37 1.80
N GLU A 131 5.22 -9.34 1.02
CA GLU A 131 6.59 -8.84 0.91
C GLU A 131 7.09 -8.21 2.22
N LEU A 132 6.22 -7.50 2.94
CA LEU A 132 6.54 -6.86 4.23
C LEU A 132 6.59 -7.85 5.41
N LEU A 133 5.97 -9.03 5.27
CA LEU A 133 5.79 -9.98 6.36
C LEU A 133 7.10 -10.46 7.03
N PRO A 134 8.19 -10.77 6.30
CA PRO A 134 9.45 -11.16 6.93
C PRO A 134 10.04 -10.06 7.81
N GLU A 135 9.96 -8.80 7.37
CA GLU A 135 10.48 -7.64 8.09
C GLU A 135 9.68 -7.38 9.37
N SER A 136 8.34 -7.37 9.27
CA SER A 136 7.48 -7.16 10.44
C SER A 136 7.70 -8.23 11.51
N MET A 137 7.94 -9.47 11.10
CA MET A 137 8.21 -10.59 12.00
C MET A 137 9.60 -10.50 12.65
N ALA A 138 10.60 -9.95 11.97
CA ALA A 138 11.90 -9.70 12.57
C ALA A 138 11.79 -8.70 13.73
N VAL A 139 11.08 -7.58 13.50
CA VAL A 139 10.83 -6.54 14.52
C VAL A 139 10.07 -7.10 15.73
N ALA A 140 9.04 -7.91 15.50
CA ALA A 140 8.26 -8.52 16.58
C ALA A 140 9.09 -9.50 17.43
N ARG A 141 9.93 -10.33 16.79
CA ARG A 141 10.81 -11.27 17.50
C ARG A 141 11.86 -10.56 18.33
N GLU A 142 12.49 -9.53 17.78
CA GLU A 142 13.44 -8.70 18.53
C GLU A 142 12.78 -8.06 19.75
N THR A 143 11.57 -7.51 19.57
CA THR A 143 10.81 -6.92 20.67
C THR A 143 10.49 -7.94 21.76
N LEU A 144 10.06 -9.15 21.38
CA LEU A 144 9.79 -10.23 22.34
C LEU A 144 11.04 -10.63 23.12
N VAL A 145 12.18 -10.81 22.45
CA VAL A 145 13.47 -11.14 23.10
C VAL A 145 13.84 -10.06 24.12
N ARG A 146 13.71 -8.79 23.75
CA ARG A 146 14.00 -7.67 24.66
C ARG A 146 13.07 -7.68 25.88
N LEU A 147 11.77 -7.87 25.70
CA LEU A 147 10.81 -7.91 26.80
C LEU A 147 11.05 -9.08 27.75
N ALA A 148 11.34 -10.27 27.21
CA ALA A 148 11.66 -11.45 28.01
C ALA A 148 12.92 -11.25 28.86
N ALA A 149 13.98 -10.65 28.29
CA ALA A 149 15.20 -10.34 29.03
C ALA A 149 14.97 -9.33 30.17
N GLN A 150 14.15 -8.31 29.94
CA GLN A 150 13.79 -7.33 30.98
C GLN A 150 12.97 -7.98 32.11
N ALA A 151 11.99 -8.83 31.77
CA ALA A 151 11.19 -9.55 32.77
C ALA A 151 12.08 -10.40 33.69
N GLN A 152 13.01 -11.17 33.12
CA GLN A 152 13.96 -11.98 33.89
C GLN A 152 14.87 -11.13 34.79
N ALA A 153 15.33 -9.98 34.30
CA ALA A 153 16.16 -9.07 35.11
C ALA A 153 15.39 -8.46 36.28
N MET A 154 14.09 -8.19 36.11
CA MET A 154 13.22 -7.68 37.18
C MET A 154 12.88 -8.72 38.24
N GLU A 155 12.73 -10.00 37.85
CA GLU A 155 12.47 -11.09 38.80
C GLU A 155 13.72 -11.49 39.62
N GLY A 156 14.91 -11.20 39.10
CA GLY A 156 16.19 -11.44 39.78
C GLY A 156 16.70 -10.31 40.68
N ALA A 157 15.96 -9.19 40.77
CA ALA A 157 16.28 -8.02 41.59
C ALA A 157 15.46 -7.98 42.89
#